data_AF-A0A3D0SB50-F1
#
_entry.id   AF-A0A3D0SB50-F1
#
_cell.length_a   1.000
_cell.length_b   1.000
_cell.length_c   1.000
_cell.angle_alpha   90.00
_cell.angle_beta   90.00
_cell.angle_gamma   90.00
#
_symmetry.space_group_name_H-M   'P 1'
#
loop_
_entity.id
_entity.type
_entity.pdbx_description
1 polymer ?
#
loop_
_entity_poly.entity_id
_entity_poly.type
_entity_poly.pdbx_seq_one_letter_code
_entity_poly.pdbx_strand_id
1 'polypeptide(L)'
;MNNENALLKEDILSYLEQHEQKDLLRFLTCGSVDDGKSTLIGRLLHDSKMIFEDQLAAITQDSKKVGTTGDKVDLALLVDGLQSEREQGITIDVAYRYFSTDKRKFIIADTPGHEQYTR
;
A
#
# COMPACT_ATOMS: atom_id res chain seq x y z
N MET A 1 -25.55 -3.39 3.84
CA MET A 1 -25.25 -3.22 5.28
C MET A 1 -24.29 -4.34 5.65
N ASN A 2 -23.02 -4.02 5.91
CA ASN A 2 -21.97 -5.03 6.15
C ASN A 2 -22.24 -5.82 7.43
N ASN A 3 -22.02 -7.14 7.38
CA ASN A 3 -22.20 -8.09 8.49
C ASN A 3 -21.45 -7.67 9.77
N GLU A 4 -20.33 -6.95 9.62
CA GLU A 4 -19.53 -6.42 10.73
C GLU A 4 -20.33 -5.49 11.65
N ASN A 5 -21.23 -4.68 11.09
CA ASN A 5 -22.05 -3.74 11.87
C ASN A 5 -23.15 -4.44 12.69
N ALA A 6 -23.51 -5.68 12.34
CA ALA A 6 -24.48 -6.47 13.11
C ALA A 6 -23.79 -7.10 14.34
N LEU A 7 -22.62 -7.72 14.16
CA LEU A 7 -21.80 -8.28 15.25
C LEU A 7 -21.38 -7.23 16.27
N LEU A 8 -20.96 -6.04 15.83
CA LEU A 8 -20.65 -4.90 16.71
C LEU A 8 -21.80 -4.52 17.65
N LYS A 9 -23.05 -4.70 17.23
CA LYS A 9 -24.25 -4.33 18.00
C LYS A 9 -24.76 -5.45 18.89
N GLU A 10 -24.65 -6.70 18.44
CA GLU A 10 -25.25 -7.85 19.13
C GLU A 10 -24.26 -8.60 20.03
N ASP A 11 -22.98 -8.68 19.63
CA ASP A 11 -21.95 -9.41 20.38
C ASP A 11 -20.56 -8.80 20.17
N ILE A 12 -20.27 -7.78 20.99
CA ILE A 12 -19.01 -7.06 20.94
C ILE A 12 -17.81 -7.91 21.37
N LEU A 13 -18.01 -8.93 22.22
CA LEU A 13 -16.90 -9.79 22.67
C LEU A 13 -16.43 -10.68 21.53
N SER A 14 -17.36 -11.32 20.82
CA SER A 14 -17.03 -12.10 19.63
C SER A 14 -16.40 -11.25 18.52
N TYR A 15 -16.85 -10.00 18.36
CA TYR A 15 -16.24 -9.05 17.42
C TYR A 15 -14.78 -8.72 17.78
N LEU A 16 -14.50 -8.42 19.05
CA LEU A 16 -13.15 -8.14 19.54
C LEU A 16 -12.23 -9.36 19.37
N GLU A 17 -12.70 -10.55 19.70
CA GLU A 17 -11.93 -11.80 19.59
C GLU A 17 -11.56 -12.10 18.12
N GLN A 18 -12.49 -11.90 17.19
CA GLN A 18 -12.22 -12.03 15.75
C GLN A 18 -11.18 -11.04 15.23
N HIS A 19 -11.11 -9.83 15.80
CA HIS A 19 -10.14 -8.80 15.39
C HIS A 19 -8.77 -8.93 16.08
N GLU A 20 -8.73 -9.44 17.31
CA GLU A 20 -7.48 -9.72 18.03
C GLU A 20 -6.74 -10.90 17.38
N GLN A 21 -7.43 -11.99 17.07
CA GLN A 21 -6.81 -13.23 16.60
C GLN A 21 -6.51 -13.30 15.08
N LYS A 22 -6.61 -12.18 14.34
CA LYS A 22 -6.22 -12.19 12.92
C LYS A 22 -4.73 -12.51 12.77
N ASP A 23 -4.44 -13.54 12.01
CA ASP A 23 -3.08 -13.90 11.60
C ASP A 23 -2.35 -12.69 10.98
N LEU A 24 -1.03 -12.69 11.10
CA LEU A 24 -0.17 -11.67 10.53
C LEU A 24 0.74 -12.26 9.46
N LEU A 25 0.57 -11.82 8.20
CA LEU A 25 1.50 -12.12 7.12
C LEU A 25 2.49 -10.97 6.91
N ARG A 26 3.77 -11.29 6.80
CA ARG A 26 4.83 -10.36 6.42
C ARG A 26 5.40 -10.79 5.09
N PHE A 27 5.48 -9.87 4.14
CA PHE A 27 6.12 -10.12 2.86
C PHE A 27 6.75 -8.84 2.31
N LEU A 28 7.60 -9.00 1.31
CA LEU A 28 8.23 -7.90 0.59
C LEU A 28 8.10 -8.16 -0.90
N THR A 29 8.12 -7.10 -1.69
CA THR A 29 8.31 -7.22 -3.14
C THR A 29 9.80 -7.29 -3.44
N CYS A 30 10.21 -8.09 -4.41
CA CYS A 30 11.58 -8.11 -4.91
C CYS A 30 11.57 -8.21 -6.44
N GLY A 31 12.64 -7.73 -7.08
CA GLY A 31 12.71 -7.61 -8.55
C GLY A 31 13.53 -6.40 -8.99
N SER A 32 13.85 -6.35 -10.27
CA SER A 32 14.62 -5.28 -10.94
C SER A 32 13.86 -3.95 -10.94
N VAL A 33 14.54 -2.88 -11.36
CA VAL A 33 13.91 -1.63 -11.80
C VAL A 33 12.87 -1.96 -12.88
N ASP A 34 11.73 -1.25 -12.86
CA ASP A 34 10.60 -1.38 -13.78
C ASP A 34 9.77 -2.69 -13.73
N ASP A 35 10.06 -3.62 -12.81
CA ASP A 35 9.24 -4.83 -12.60
C ASP A 35 7.85 -4.55 -11.96
N GLY A 36 7.53 -3.28 -11.70
CA GLY A 36 6.21 -2.88 -11.18
C GLY A 36 5.96 -3.19 -9.70
N LYS A 37 7.03 -3.39 -8.90
CA LYS A 37 6.97 -3.65 -7.45
C LYS A 37 6.12 -2.62 -6.70
N SER A 38 6.53 -1.36 -6.75
CA SER A 38 5.86 -0.24 -6.09
C SER A 38 4.43 -0.03 -6.59
N THR A 39 4.21 -0.21 -7.91
CA THR A 39 2.88 -0.15 -8.52
C THR A 39 1.94 -1.23 -7.99
N LEU A 40 2.44 -2.47 -7.81
CA LEU A 40 1.67 -3.56 -7.25
C LEU A 40 1.30 -3.28 -5.78
N ILE A 41 2.24 -2.79 -4.98
CA ILE A 41 1.96 -2.43 -3.59
C ILE A 41 0.94 -1.30 -3.52
N GLY A 42 1.12 -0.25 -4.31
CA GLY A 42 0.17 0.86 -4.40
C GLY A 42 -1.25 0.39 -4.77
N ARG A 43 -1.36 -0.58 -5.69
CA ARG A 43 -2.65 -1.21 -6.03
C ARG A 43 -3.24 -1.99 -4.87
N LEU A 44 -2.46 -2.80 -4.17
CA LEU A 44 -2.95 -3.55 -3.00
C LEU A 44 -3.48 -2.62 -1.91
N LEU A 45 -2.77 -1.52 -1.64
CA LEU A 45 -3.20 -0.51 -0.68
C LEU A 45 -4.49 0.17 -1.12
N HIS A 46 -4.60 0.54 -2.39
CA HIS A 46 -5.80 1.13 -2.96
C HIS A 46 -7.01 0.18 -2.84
N ASP A 47 -6.84 -1.07 -3.24
CA ASP A 47 -7.93 -2.05 -3.25
C ASP A 47 -8.34 -2.49 -1.84
N SER A 48 -7.42 -2.43 -0.88
CA SER A 48 -7.72 -2.65 0.55
C SER A 48 -8.58 -1.53 1.18
N LYS A 49 -8.91 -0.47 0.41
CA LYS A 49 -9.65 0.73 0.88
C LYS A 49 -9.02 1.42 2.08
N MET A 50 -7.71 1.24 2.27
CA MET A 50 -6.95 1.85 3.36
C MET A 50 -6.44 3.25 3.01
N ILE A 51 -6.69 3.74 1.81
CA ILE A 51 -6.29 5.07 1.35
C ILE A 51 -7.46 6.02 1.52
N PHE A 52 -7.23 7.10 2.27
CA PHE A 52 -8.19 8.18 2.41
C PHE A 52 -8.36 8.96 1.09
N GLU A 53 -9.56 9.48 0.83
CA GLU A 53 -9.88 10.16 -0.43
C GLU A 53 -9.01 11.39 -0.68
N ASP A 54 -8.60 12.10 0.36
CA ASP A 54 -7.68 13.24 0.31
C ASP A 54 -6.28 12.83 -0.18
N GLN A 55 -5.74 11.70 0.32
CA GLN A 55 -4.48 11.15 -0.16
C GLN A 55 -4.57 10.75 -1.62
N LEU A 56 -5.66 10.06 -2.01
CA LEU A 56 -5.88 9.67 -3.40
C LEU A 56 -5.97 10.90 -4.32
N ALA A 57 -6.64 11.97 -3.86
CA ALA A 57 -6.74 13.22 -4.60
C ALA A 57 -5.37 13.92 -4.76
N ALA A 58 -4.56 13.95 -3.70
CA ALA A 58 -3.19 14.49 -3.75
C ALA A 58 -2.33 13.74 -4.76
N ILE A 59 -2.36 12.40 -4.72
CA ILE A 59 -1.59 11.55 -5.65
C ILE A 59 -2.11 11.68 -7.08
N THR A 60 -3.41 11.83 -7.27
CA THR A 60 -3.99 12.06 -8.60
C THR A 60 -3.50 13.38 -9.20
N GLN A 61 -3.32 14.43 -8.38
CA GLN A 61 -2.74 15.69 -8.84
C GLN A 61 -1.24 15.55 -9.14
N ASP A 62 -0.50 14.83 -8.29
CA ASP A 62 0.94 14.60 -8.49
C ASP A 62 1.20 13.71 -9.70
N SER A 63 0.35 12.71 -9.95
CA SER A 63 0.42 11.83 -11.13
C SER A 63 0.36 12.63 -12.44
N LYS A 64 -0.42 13.73 -12.48
CA LYS A 64 -0.49 14.60 -13.66
C LYS A 64 0.77 15.44 -13.88
N LYS A 65 1.57 15.64 -12.83
CA LYS A 65 2.80 16.46 -12.88
C LYS A 65 4.05 15.62 -13.10
N VAL A 66 4.14 14.47 -12.43
CA VAL A 66 5.35 13.64 -12.32
C VAL A 66 5.08 12.14 -12.52
N GLY A 67 3.85 11.76 -12.86
CA GLY A 67 3.47 10.35 -12.99
C GLY A 67 4.05 9.69 -14.24
N THR A 68 4.32 8.40 -14.12
CA THR A 68 4.87 7.55 -15.19
C THR A 68 3.78 6.82 -15.99
N THR A 69 2.53 6.83 -15.49
CA THR A 69 1.41 6.05 -16.03
C THR A 69 0.44 6.84 -16.93
N GLY A 70 0.82 8.04 -17.36
CA GLY A 70 0.03 8.89 -18.24
C GLY A 70 -1.20 9.49 -17.54
N ASP A 71 -2.39 9.29 -18.12
CA ASP A 71 -3.65 9.80 -17.55
C ASP A 71 -4.19 9.00 -16.35
N LYS A 72 -3.54 7.87 -16.02
CA LYS A 72 -3.92 7.04 -14.88
C LYS A 72 -3.26 7.55 -13.60
N VAL A 73 -3.90 7.26 -12.47
CA VAL A 73 -3.30 7.53 -11.16
C VAL A 73 -2.08 6.62 -11.00
N ASP A 74 -0.92 7.23 -10.77
CA ASP A 74 0.31 6.53 -10.50
C ASP A 74 0.36 6.11 -9.04
N LEU A 75 0.05 4.84 -8.81
CA LEU A 75 -0.05 4.28 -7.46
C LEU A 75 1.33 4.04 -6.84
N ALA A 76 2.43 4.07 -7.59
CA ALA A 76 3.77 4.00 -7.00
C ALA A 76 4.05 5.21 -6.10
N LEU A 77 3.45 6.36 -6.39
CA LEU A 77 3.57 7.57 -5.57
C LEU A 77 3.00 7.43 -4.14
N LEU A 78 2.23 6.37 -3.86
CA LEU A 78 1.79 6.05 -2.50
C LEU A 78 2.93 5.55 -1.62
N VAL A 79 3.88 4.84 -2.23
CA VAL A 79 4.97 4.17 -1.54
C VAL A 79 6.26 4.97 -1.62
N ASP A 80 6.47 5.74 -2.70
CA ASP A 80 7.63 6.62 -2.89
C ASP A 80 7.59 7.81 -1.91
N GLY A 81 8.44 7.73 -0.88
CA GLY A 81 8.51 8.68 0.22
C GLY A 81 9.47 9.84 -0.04
N LEU A 82 10.51 9.61 -0.85
CA LEU A 82 11.55 10.61 -1.09
C LEU A 82 11.30 11.39 -2.38
N GLN A 83 11.65 12.67 -2.39
CA GLN A 83 11.62 13.49 -3.60
C GLN A 83 12.52 12.91 -4.70
N SER A 84 13.69 12.37 -4.31
CA SER A 84 14.63 11.74 -5.24
C SER A 84 14.06 10.48 -5.90
N GLU A 85 13.22 9.71 -5.20
CA GLU A 85 12.54 8.55 -5.78
C GLU A 85 11.58 9.00 -6.89
N ARG A 86 10.81 10.07 -6.64
CA ARG A 86 9.87 10.64 -7.61
C ARG A 86 10.56 11.25 -8.83
N GLU A 87 11.71 11.90 -8.63
CA GLU A 87 12.47 12.51 -9.71
C GLU A 87 13.16 11.48 -10.62
N GLN A 88 13.60 10.35 -10.05
CA GLN A 88 14.32 9.30 -10.78
C GLN A 88 13.41 8.15 -11.23
N GLY A 89 12.20 8.04 -10.69
CA GLY A 89 11.28 6.94 -10.98
C GLY A 89 11.76 5.58 -10.44
N ILE A 90 12.52 5.58 -9.34
CA ILE A 90 13.06 4.36 -8.73
C ILE A 90 12.82 4.37 -7.22
N THR A 91 12.64 3.19 -6.63
CA THR A 91 12.63 2.99 -5.19
C THR A 91 14.07 3.00 -4.65
N ILE A 92 14.34 3.85 -3.66
CA ILE A 92 15.65 4.06 -3.04
C ILE A 92 15.65 3.51 -1.62
N ASP A 93 14.61 3.78 -0.83
CA ASP A 93 14.50 3.33 0.56
C ASP A 93 13.42 2.24 0.72
N VAL A 94 13.50 1.48 1.81
CA VAL A 94 12.51 0.45 2.13
C VAL A 94 11.31 1.08 2.83
N ALA A 95 10.17 1.09 2.16
CA ALA A 95 8.93 1.61 2.74
C ALA A 95 8.06 0.48 3.31
N TYR A 96 7.82 0.50 4.63
CA TYR A 96 6.89 -0.43 5.28
C TYR A 96 5.46 0.13 5.28
N ARG A 97 4.50 -0.73 4.93
CA ARG A 97 3.07 -0.42 4.95
C ARG A 97 2.29 -1.50 5.68
N TYR A 98 1.22 -1.06 6.34
CA TYR A 98 0.37 -1.88 7.17
C TYR A 98 -1.04 -1.80 6.62
N PHE A 99 -1.63 -2.96 6.32
CA PHE A 99 -3.03 -3.03 5.92
C PHE A 99 -3.66 -4.30 6.50
N SER A 100 -4.99 -4.31 6.57
CA SER A 100 -5.74 -5.48 7.01
C SER A 100 -6.94 -5.70 6.12
N THR A 101 -7.31 -6.95 5.96
CA THR A 101 -8.62 -7.34 5.44
C THR A 101 -9.49 -7.86 6.57
N ASP A 102 -10.72 -8.22 6.24
CA ASP A 102 -11.66 -8.86 7.17
C ASP A 102 -11.05 -10.13 7.80
N LYS A 103 -10.11 -10.79 7.12
CA LYS A 103 -9.55 -12.10 7.53
C LYS A 103 -8.14 -12.06 8.09
N ARG A 104 -7.29 -11.11 7.67
CA ARG A 104 -5.84 -11.17 7.95
C ARG A 104 -5.19 -9.79 8.01
N LYS A 105 -4.15 -9.65 8.83
CA LYS A 105 -3.28 -8.48 8.92
C LYS A 105 -2.04 -8.68 8.05
N PHE A 106 -1.56 -7.60 7.44
CA PHE A 106 -0.43 -7.62 6.52
C PHE A 106 0.58 -6.52 6.86
N ILE A 107 1.86 -6.89 6.81
CA ILE A 107 2.97 -5.95 6.73
C ILE A 107 3.67 -6.20 5.41
N ILE A 108 3.76 -5.17 4.59
CA ILE A 108 4.42 -5.22 3.30
C ILE A 108 5.59 -4.24 3.28
N ALA A 109 6.72 -4.66 2.72
CA ALA A 109 7.85 -3.80 2.43
C ALA A 109 7.99 -3.61 0.92
N ASP A 110 7.97 -2.35 0.47
CA ASP A 110 8.48 -1.99 -0.85
C ASP A 110 10.00 -1.87 -0.75
N THR A 111 10.73 -2.48 -1.68
CA THR A 111 12.20 -2.54 -1.61
C THR A 111 12.83 -2.05 -2.90
N PRO A 112 14.03 -1.44 -2.83
CA PRO A 112 14.78 -1.03 -4.02
C PRO A 112 15.01 -2.20 -4.97
N GLY A 113 14.99 -1.90 -6.27
CA GLY A 113 15.36 -2.84 -7.34
C GLY A 113 16.64 -2.47 -8.10
N HIS A 114 17.15 -1.25 -7.88
CA HIS A 114 18.35 -0.75 -8.55
C HIS A 114 19.60 -1.18 -7.76
N GLU A 115 20.62 -1.73 -8.46
CA GLU A 115 21.77 -2.40 -7.83
C GLU A 115 22.48 -1.55 -6.77
N GLN A 116 22.57 -0.24 -7.00
CA GLN A 116 23.21 0.71 -6.08
C GLN A 116 22.52 0.77 -4.69
N TYR A 117 21.23 0.43 -4.61
CA TYR A 117 20.42 0.51 -3.40
C TYR A 117 20.02 -0.87 -2.86
N THR A 118 20.47 -1.96 -3.51
CA THR A 118 20.22 -3.34 -3.08
C THR A 118 21.43 -4.02 -2.43
N ARG A 119 22.49 -3.25 -2.12
CA ARG A 119 23.73 -3.75 -1.51
C ARG A 119 23.74 -3.63 0.00
#